data_AF-A0A2V7ZEC0-F1
#
_entry.id   AF-A0A2V7ZEC0-F1
#
_cell.length_a   1.000
_cell.length_b   1.000
_cell.length_c   1.000
_cell.angle_alpha   90.00
_cell.angle_beta   90.00
_cell.angle_gamma   90.00
#
_symmetry.space_group_name_H-M   'P 1'
#
loop_
_entity.id
_entity.type
_entity.pdbx_description
1 polymer ?
#
loop_
_entity_poly.entity_id
_entity_poly.type
_entity_poly.pdbx_seq_one_letter_code
_entity_poly.pdbx_strand_id
1 'polypeptide(L)'
;MPEIGLVEVSGGAQQPASMAAAVPLDFSDASTQTLRFLLTAEGQGELEALRNARRSLLREEWTRGRDSDEPSLEDAVFSSTEILWVVRPDQRPFCLRKLEELRRRANLLLLETERQPD
;
A
#
# COMPACT_ATOMS: atom_id res chain seq x y z
N MET A 1 -20.17 13.64 -2.02
CA MET A 1 -19.84 12.28 -2.46
C MET A 1 -18.60 11.92 -1.67
N PRO A 2 -18.69 11.04 -0.67
CA PRO A 2 -17.51 10.60 0.05
C PRO A 2 -16.60 9.84 -0.92
N GLU A 3 -15.33 10.24 -0.95
CA GLU A 3 -14.33 9.71 -1.88
C GLU A 3 -13.05 9.45 -1.08
N ILE A 4 -12.53 8.24 -1.22
CA ILE A 4 -11.24 7.87 -0.64
C ILE A 4 -10.16 8.28 -1.63
N GLY A 5 -9.42 9.33 -1.28
CA GLY A 5 -8.23 9.81 -1.96
C GLY A 5 -6.95 9.20 -1.39
N LEU A 6 -5.95 9.07 -2.26
CA LEU A 6 -4.57 8.73 -1.92
C LEU A 6 -3.66 9.80 -2.49
N VAL A 7 -2.88 10.45 -1.62
CA VAL A 7 -1.89 11.46 -2.03
C VAL A 7 -0.52 11.00 -1.58
N GLU A 8 0.40 10.81 -2.52
CA GLU A 8 1.79 10.54 -2.18
C GLU A 8 2.42 11.79 -1.56
N VAL A 9 3.00 11.63 -0.38
CA VAL A 9 3.85 12.63 0.26
C VAL A 9 5.26 12.09 0.17
N SER A 10 6.13 12.76 -0.58
CA SER A 10 7.51 12.32 -0.78
C SER A 10 8.19 12.09 0.56
N GLY A 11 8.29 10.82 0.97
CA GLY A 11 9.09 10.36 2.09
C GLY A 11 10.54 10.31 1.62
N GLY A 12 11.41 11.13 2.23
CA GLY A 12 12.84 11.09 1.96
C GLY A 12 13.39 9.67 2.13
N ALA A 13 14.32 9.28 1.26
CA ALA A 13 15.01 8.00 1.34
C ALA A 13 15.54 7.78 2.76
N GLN A 14 14.97 6.80 3.47
CA GLN A 14 15.37 6.49 4.83
C GLN A 14 16.57 5.54 4.77
N GLN A 15 17.79 6.07 4.91
CA GLN A 15 18.99 5.27 5.11
C GLN A 15 18.85 4.51 6.44
N PRO A 16 18.90 3.16 6.45
CA PRO A 16 18.98 2.44 7.71
C PRO A 16 20.44 2.50 8.21
N ALA A 17 20.71 3.44 9.12
CA ALA A 17 21.90 3.38 9.94
C ALA A 17 21.67 2.45 11.14
N SER A 18 22.38 1.32 11.16
CA SER A 18 23.15 0.76 12.30
C SER A 18 22.97 -0.75 12.58
N MET A 19 24.01 -1.49 12.17
CA MET A 19 24.78 -2.54 12.87
C MET A 19 24.15 -3.88 13.34
N ALA A 20 24.54 -4.98 12.66
CA ALA A 20 25.06 -6.21 13.28
C ALA A 20 25.79 -7.14 12.27
N ALA A 21 27.09 -7.36 12.51
CA ALA A 21 27.94 -8.54 12.23
C ALA A 21 27.94 -9.26 10.85
N ALA A 22 28.99 -8.98 10.07
CA ALA A 22 29.84 -9.86 9.25
C ALA A 22 29.27 -11.11 8.53
N VAL A 23 29.05 -11.00 7.21
CA VAL A 23 29.54 -11.89 6.12
C VAL A 23 29.66 -11.03 4.84
N PRO A 24 30.77 -11.06 4.07
CA PRO A 24 30.87 -10.27 2.84
C PRO A 24 30.28 -11.07 1.67
N LEU A 25 28.98 -10.93 1.44
CA LEU A 25 28.39 -11.15 0.13
C LEU A 25 27.95 -9.78 -0.39
N ASP A 26 28.76 -9.24 -1.28
CA ASP A 26 28.55 -8.01 -2.01
C ASP A 26 27.33 -8.19 -2.93
N PHE A 27 26.14 -7.93 -2.40
CA PHE A 27 24.93 -7.65 -3.18
C PHE A 27 24.58 -6.19 -2.92
N SER A 28 25.28 -5.30 -3.64
CA SER A 28 24.87 -3.93 -4.00
C SER A 28 23.66 -3.42 -3.22
N ASP A 29 23.92 -2.72 -2.12
CA ASP A 29 23.24 -1.50 -1.65
C ASP A 29 21.92 -1.14 -2.36
N ALA A 30 20.91 -2.01 -2.27
CA ALA A 30 19.60 -1.76 -2.83
C ALA A 30 18.91 -0.80 -1.87
N SER A 31 19.24 0.48 -1.99
CA SER A 31 18.67 1.55 -1.17
C SER A 31 17.14 1.46 -1.24
N THR A 32 16.52 0.96 -0.19
CA THR A 32 15.07 0.92 -0.08
C THR A 32 14.55 2.33 0.12
N GLN A 33 13.38 2.62 -0.44
CA GLN A 33 12.66 3.86 -0.21
C GLN A 33 11.35 3.59 0.52
N THR A 34 10.94 4.53 1.37
CA THR A 34 9.63 4.51 2.00
C THR A 34 8.66 5.34 1.18
N LEU A 35 7.69 4.68 0.56
CA LEU A 35 6.54 5.35 -0.04
C LEU A 35 5.53 5.67 1.07
N ARG A 36 5.05 6.91 1.10
CA ARG A 36 4.06 7.39 2.07
C ARG A 36 2.88 7.99 1.33
N PHE A 37 1.68 7.50 1.63
CA PHE A 37 0.44 7.98 1.03
C PHE A 37 -0.52 8.40 2.13
N LEU A 38 -1.02 9.64 2.06
CA LEU A 38 -2.07 10.12 2.94
C LEU A 38 -3.43 9.67 2.41
N LEU A 39 -4.29 9.24 3.34
CA LEU A 39 -5.68 8.85 3.13
C LEU A 39 -6.60 10.03 3.45
N THR A 40 -7.62 10.25 2.63
CA THR A 40 -8.71 11.20 2.94
C THR A 40 -9.92 10.53 3.59
N ALA A 41 -9.77 9.30 4.09
CA ALA A 41 -10.84 8.56 4.74
C ALA A 41 -11.08 9.08 6.18
N GLU A 42 -12.17 9.78 6.40
CA GLU A 42 -12.57 10.40 7.67
C GLU A 42 -13.64 9.58 8.41
N GLY A 43 -14.43 8.77 7.68
CA GLY A 43 -15.55 7.99 8.20
C GLY A 43 -15.26 6.51 8.45
N GLN A 44 -16.04 5.88 9.34
CA GLN A 44 -15.97 4.42 9.56
C GLN A 44 -16.28 3.61 8.29
N GLY A 45 -17.26 4.05 7.50
CA GLY A 45 -17.62 3.39 6.24
C GLY A 45 -16.48 3.42 5.21
N GLU A 46 -15.76 4.55 5.11
CA GLU A 46 -14.60 4.70 4.22
C GLU A 46 -13.44 3.80 4.65
N LEU A 47 -13.15 3.76 5.96
CA LEU A 47 -12.13 2.87 6.51
C LEU A 47 -12.50 1.39 6.34
N GLU A 48 -13.77 1.04 6.46
CA GLU A 48 -14.25 -0.31 6.23
C GLU A 48 -14.17 -0.71 4.76
N ALA A 49 -14.58 0.16 3.84
CA ALA A 49 -14.44 -0.04 2.40
C ALA A 49 -12.96 -0.24 2.00
N LEU A 50 -12.04 0.54 2.58
CA LEU A 50 -10.60 0.38 2.37
C LEU A 50 -10.08 -0.96 2.90
N ARG A 51 -10.49 -1.37 4.10
CA ARG A 51 -10.14 -2.69 4.67
C ARG A 51 -10.67 -3.83 3.79
N ASN A 52 -11.91 -3.72 3.30
CA ASN A 52 -12.53 -4.70 2.42
C ASN A 52 -11.76 -4.82 1.10
N ALA A 53 -11.43 -3.69 0.46
CA ALA A 53 -10.64 -3.65 -0.75
C ALA A 53 -9.24 -4.28 -0.54
N ARG A 54 -8.57 -3.95 0.56
CA ARG A 54 -7.26 -4.54 0.92
C ARG A 54 -7.37 -6.07 1.05
N ARG A 55 -8.35 -6.57 1.81
CA ARG A 55 -8.55 -8.01 1.99
C ARG A 55 -8.81 -8.73 0.67
N SER A 56 -9.59 -8.12 -0.23
CA SER A 56 -9.84 -8.68 -1.56
C SER A 56 -8.56 -8.78 -2.39
N LEU A 57 -7.74 -7.73 -2.42
CA LEU A 57 -6.48 -7.73 -3.17
C LEU A 57 -5.48 -8.75 -2.62
N LEU A 58 -5.37 -8.87 -1.31
CA LEU A 58 -4.50 -9.87 -0.67
C LEU A 58 -4.87 -11.30 -1.04
N ARG A 59 -6.17 -11.62 -1.06
CA ARG A 59 -6.63 -12.93 -1.50
C ARG A 59 -6.30 -13.20 -2.96
N GLU A 60 -6.38 -12.18 -3.82
CA GLU A 60 -6.02 -12.32 -5.22
C GLU A 60 -4.52 -12.57 -5.40
N GLU A 61 -3.67 -11.85 -4.67
CA GLU A 61 -2.21 -12.09 -4.66
C GLU A 61 -1.88 -13.52 -4.22
N TRP A 62 -2.51 -14.00 -3.15
CA TRP A 62 -2.31 -15.37 -2.68
C TRP A 62 -2.79 -16.43 -3.68
N THR A 63 -3.86 -16.14 -4.42
CA THR A 63 -4.47 -17.10 -5.35
C THR A 63 -3.74 -17.15 -6.69
N ARG A 64 -3.36 -15.99 -7.23
CA ARG A 64 -2.73 -15.88 -8.56
C ARG A 64 -1.21 -15.99 -8.49
N GLY A 65 -0.63 -15.82 -7.32
CA GLY A 65 0.80 -15.57 -7.16
C GLY A 65 1.16 -14.13 -7.54
N ARG A 66 2.44 -13.83 -7.40
CA ARG A 66 3.05 -12.54 -7.73
C ARG A 66 4.30 -12.80 -8.56
N ASP A 67 4.68 -11.84 -9.38
CA ASP A 67 5.99 -11.87 -10.02
C ASP A 67 7.10 -11.74 -8.96
N SER A 68 8.30 -12.28 -9.23
CA SER A 68 9.41 -12.31 -8.26
C SER A 68 9.82 -10.93 -7.73
N ASP A 69 9.62 -9.90 -8.54
CA ASP A 69 9.96 -8.52 -8.21
C ASP A 69 8.75 -7.69 -7.75
N GLU A 70 7.55 -8.25 -7.78
CA GLU A 70 6.34 -7.55 -7.36
C GLU A 70 6.21 -7.51 -5.83
N PRO A 71 6.12 -6.31 -5.21
CA PRO A 71 6.01 -6.18 -3.77
C PRO A 71 4.63 -6.64 -3.27
N SER A 72 4.59 -7.29 -2.10
CA SER A 72 3.34 -7.74 -1.47
C SER A 72 2.60 -6.58 -0.83
N LEU A 73 1.27 -6.49 -1.02
CA LEU A 73 0.45 -5.52 -0.30
C LEU A 73 0.39 -5.81 1.22
N GLU A 74 0.83 -7.00 1.64
CA GLU A 74 0.94 -7.36 3.07
C GLU A 74 2.04 -6.57 3.77
N ASP A 75 3.11 -6.25 3.05
CA ASP A 75 4.28 -5.54 3.58
C ASP A 75 3.98 -4.05 3.81
N ALA A 76 2.90 -3.54 3.23
CA ALA A 76 2.43 -2.19 3.47
C ALA A 76 1.75 -2.07 4.84
N VAL A 77 2.15 -1.05 5.60
CA VAL A 77 1.57 -0.68 6.89
C VAL A 77 0.41 0.29 6.65
N PHE A 78 -0.78 -0.10 7.10
CA PHE A 78 -2.00 0.69 6.98
C PHE A 78 -2.36 1.29 8.33
N SER A 79 -2.59 2.60 8.35
CA SER A 79 -3.25 3.29 9.46
C SER A 79 -4.57 3.90 8.97
N SER A 80 -5.26 4.62 9.86
CA SER A 80 -6.45 5.40 9.49
C SER A 80 -6.14 6.62 8.63
N THR A 81 -4.89 7.12 8.64
CA THR A 81 -4.53 8.39 7.98
C THR A 81 -3.51 8.23 6.88
N GLU A 82 -2.79 7.11 6.85
CA GLU A 82 -1.72 6.88 5.88
C GLU A 82 -1.44 5.41 5.61
N ILE A 83 -0.83 5.18 4.44
CA ILE A 83 -0.22 3.92 4.03
C ILE A 83 1.28 4.14 3.89
N LEU A 84 2.07 3.31 4.55
CA LEU A 84 3.53 3.29 4.45
C LEU A 84 4.00 2.00 3.79
N TRP A 85 4.91 2.09 2.83
CA TRP A 85 5.42 0.93 2.12
C TRP A 85 6.91 1.06 1.83
N VAL A 86 7.71 0.20 2.43
CA VAL A 86 9.17 0.14 2.19
C VAL A 86 9.43 -0.78 1.02
N VAL A 87 9.98 -0.25 -0.07
CA VAL A 87 10.20 -0.99 -1.32
C VAL A 87 11.49 -0.57 -2.00
N ARG A 88 11.95 -1.37 -2.97
CA ARG A 88 13.04 -0.96 -3.85
C ARG A 88 12.55 0.06 -4.90
N PRO A 89 13.42 0.93 -5.44
CA PRO A 89 13.00 1.92 -6.43
C PRO A 89 12.35 1.34 -7.70
N ASP A 90 12.82 0.19 -8.17
CA ASP A 90 12.26 -0.56 -9.31
C ASP A 90 10.84 -1.10 -9.05
N GLN A 91 10.47 -1.28 -7.78
CA GLN A 91 9.16 -1.79 -7.37
C GLN A 91 8.08 -0.70 -7.26
N ARG A 92 8.49 0.58 -7.23
CA ARG A 92 7.58 1.73 -7.10
C ARG A 92 6.42 1.71 -8.11
N PRO A 93 6.62 1.41 -9.42
CA PRO A 93 5.50 1.34 -10.37
C PRO A 93 4.47 0.27 -10.00
N PHE A 94 4.88 -0.87 -9.45
CA PHE A 94 3.96 -1.91 -8.97
C PHE A 94 3.14 -1.43 -7.78
N CYS A 95 3.79 -0.76 -6.82
CA CYS A 95 3.12 -0.18 -5.65
C CYS A 95 2.03 0.82 -6.07
N LEU A 96 2.38 1.75 -6.98
CA LEU A 96 1.44 2.75 -7.47
C LEU A 96 0.23 2.10 -8.15
N ARG A 97 0.44 1.07 -8.97
CA ARG A 97 -0.67 0.32 -9.60
C ARG A 97 -1.56 -0.39 -8.58
N LYS A 98 -0.97 -1.03 -7.56
CA LYS A 98 -1.73 -1.71 -6.51
C LYS A 98 -2.54 -0.73 -5.67
N LEU A 99 -1.96 0.42 -5.33
CA LEU A 99 -2.65 1.45 -4.55
C LEU A 99 -3.76 2.14 -5.36
N GLU A 100 -3.56 2.34 -6.66
CA GLU A 100 -4.60 2.84 -7.56
C GLU A 100 -5.78 1.86 -7.61
N GLU A 101 -5.50 0.57 -7.78
CA GLU A 101 -6.53 -0.47 -7.79
C GLU A 101 -7.25 -0.59 -6.43
N LEU A 102 -6.50 -0.50 -5.33
CA LEU A 102 -7.06 -0.45 -3.97
C LEU A 102 -8.04 0.72 -3.83
N ARG A 103 -7.61 1.93 -4.21
CA ARG A 103 -8.42 3.15 -4.18
C ARG A 103 -9.70 2.97 -4.99
N ARG A 104 -9.57 2.46 -6.22
CA ARG A 104 -10.71 2.24 -7.12
C ARG A 104 -11.73 1.29 -6.49
N ARG A 105 -11.30 0.16 -5.95
CA ARG A 105 -12.18 -0.82 -5.30
C ARG A 105 -12.83 -0.30 -4.04
N ALA A 106 -12.06 0.43 -3.21
CA ALA A 106 -12.59 1.01 -1.99
C ALA A 106 -13.71 2.02 -2.29
N ASN A 107 -13.53 2.88 -3.30
CA ASN A 107 -14.57 3.81 -3.74
C ASN A 107 -15.80 3.10 -4.33
N LEU A 108 -15.63 1.99 -5.06
CA LEU A 108 -16.77 1.19 -5.54
C LEU A 108 -17.59 0.61 -4.38
N LEU A 109 -16.93 0.01 -3.39
CA LEU A 109 -17.59 -0.55 -2.21
C LEU A 109 -18.30 0.52 -1.37
N LEU A 110 -17.69 1.71 -1.27
CA LEU A 110 -18.28 2.84 -0.58
C LEU A 110 -19.59 3.28 -1.27
N LEU A 111 -19.56 3.44 -2.59
CA LEU A 111 -20.75 3.77 -3.40
C LEU A 111 -21.86 2.71 -3.30
N GLU A 112 -21.50 1.42 -3.23
CA GLU A 112 -22.46 0.33 -3.03
C GLU A 112 -23.13 0.43 -1.66
N THR A 113 -22.35 0.73 -0.62
CA THR A 113 -22.85 0.89 0.75
C THR A 113 -23.79 2.10 0.87
N GLU A 114 -23.48 3.21 0.21
CA GLU A 114 -24.35 4.39 0.18
C GLU A 114 -25.69 4.17 -0.54
N ARG A 115 -25.72 3.28 -1.53
CA ARG A 115 -26.94 2.94 -2.29
C ARG A 115 -27.89 2.02 -1.54
N GLN A 116 -27.41 1.40 -0.49
CA GLN A 116 -28.18 0.48 0.34
C GLN A 116 -28.22 1.01 1.78
N PRO A 117 -28.89 2.16 2.02
CA PRO A 117 -29.20 2.55 3.39
C PRO A 117 -30.24 1.55 3.92
N ASP A 118 -29.92 0.88 5.03
CA ASP A 118 -30.88 0.08 5.81
C ASP A 118 -32.17 0.87 6.11
#